data_AF-A0A1E4EZJ9-F1
#
_entry.id   AF-A0A1E4EZJ9-F1
#
_cell.length_a   1.000
_cell.length_b   1.000
_cell.length_c   1.000
_cell.angle_alpha   90.00
_cell.angle_beta   90.00
_cell.angle_gamma   90.00
#
_symmetry.space_group_name_H-M   'P 1'
#
loop_
_entity.id
_entity.type
_entity.pdbx_description
1 polymer ?
#
loop_
_entity_poly.entity_id
_entity_poly.type
_entity_poly.pdbx_seq_one_letter_code
_entity_poly.pdbx_strand_id
1 'polypeptide(L)'
;MDFLSSLIQAFAPSAPQEEIPEDDYEGADGQSCPACQRISPPAQALCTFCRAPLPFLTEAAPESEELVLIPEFYQPLFQACHAVAEKKITPEEWSQQWEAVVQRLEAMAEGIDQNVQRLPPKAPQRLYIVELATRVLAGIEEALQALDTMALFLENEHPECLNRGWMQLVAATGGIQRAAAELAASRP
;
A
#
# COMPACT_ATOMS: atom_id res chain seq x y z
N MET A 1 24.52 -8.36 -0.24
CA MET A 1 23.93 -7.01 -0.43
C MET A 1 22.47 -7.17 -0.09
N ASP A 2 22.05 -6.61 1.05
CA ASP A 2 20.87 -7.00 1.81
C ASP A 2 19.58 -6.29 1.37
N PHE A 3 18.56 -7.11 1.11
CA PHE A 3 17.22 -6.81 0.58
C PHE A 3 16.33 -5.92 1.47
N LEU A 4 16.80 -5.60 2.68
CA LEU A 4 15.96 -5.10 3.77
C LEU A 4 15.95 -3.57 3.94
N SER A 5 16.83 -2.83 3.26
CA SER A 5 16.94 -1.37 3.47
C SER A 5 15.92 -0.52 2.71
N SER A 6 15.16 -1.09 1.76
CA SER A 6 14.41 -0.30 0.76
C SER A 6 12.90 -0.17 1.00
N LEU A 7 12.39 0.10 2.22
CA LEU A 7 10.95 -0.12 2.51
C LEU A 7 10.12 0.85 3.33
N ILE A 8 10.72 1.61 4.24
CA ILE A 8 10.02 1.95 5.49
C ILE A 8 9.01 3.12 5.37
N GLN A 9 8.95 3.78 4.24
CA GLN A 9 9.19 5.20 4.31
C GLN A 9 7.96 6.10 3.79
N ALA A 10 6.68 5.68 3.64
CA ALA A 10 5.57 6.52 3.05
C ALA A 10 4.12 5.96 3.07
N PHE A 11 3.60 5.51 4.22
CA PHE A 11 2.14 5.30 4.36
C PHE A 11 1.50 6.39 5.18
N ALA A 12 0.63 7.18 4.56
CA ALA A 12 -0.55 7.68 5.24
C ALA A 12 -1.65 8.13 4.26
N PRO A 13 -2.94 7.85 4.54
CA PRO A 13 -4.01 7.79 3.53
C PRO A 13 -5.15 8.81 3.75
N SER A 14 -6.11 8.90 2.80
CA SER A 14 -7.56 8.61 3.00
C SER A 14 -8.54 9.35 2.05
N ALA A 15 -9.66 8.68 1.76
CA ALA A 15 -10.87 9.13 1.04
C ALA A 15 -11.96 9.66 2.02
N PRO A 16 -13.25 9.87 1.67
CA PRO A 16 -13.95 10.34 0.45
C PRO A 16 -14.88 11.58 0.73
N GLN A 17 -15.56 12.10 -0.29
CA GLN A 17 -16.40 13.32 -0.26
C GLN A 17 -17.83 13.10 0.28
N GLU A 18 -18.19 13.85 1.34
CA GLU A 18 -19.57 14.10 1.81
C GLU A 18 -19.99 15.54 1.48
N GLU A 19 -21.31 15.72 1.26
CA GLU A 19 -21.99 16.94 0.87
C GLU A 19 -21.60 18.15 1.74
N ILE A 20 -21.35 19.29 1.08
CA ILE A 20 -20.84 20.53 1.69
C ILE A 20 -21.95 21.17 2.55
N PRO A 21 -21.83 21.21 3.89
CA PRO A 21 -22.70 22.01 4.73
C PRO A 21 -22.28 23.48 4.61
N GLU A 22 -23.25 24.40 4.52
CA GLU A 22 -23.00 25.85 4.42
C GLU A 22 -22.57 26.48 5.76
N ASP A 23 -22.62 25.71 6.85
CA ASP A 23 -22.30 26.13 8.22
C ASP A 23 -20.95 25.58 8.70
N ASP A 24 -20.24 26.35 9.53
CA ASP A 24 -18.99 25.90 10.17
C ASP A 24 -19.24 24.62 10.98
N TYR A 25 -18.36 23.62 10.84
CA TYR A 25 -18.49 22.36 11.56
C TYR A 25 -18.27 22.57 13.07
N GLU A 26 -19.28 22.27 13.88
CA GLU A 26 -19.26 22.47 15.35
C GLU A 26 -18.81 21.22 16.16
N GLY A 27 -18.39 20.14 15.49
CA GLY A 27 -17.91 18.92 16.16
C GLY A 27 -16.51 19.08 16.75
N ALA A 28 -16.28 18.47 17.93
CA ALA A 28 -15.03 18.59 18.70
C ALA A 28 -13.81 17.92 18.04
N ASP A 29 -14.05 17.12 16.99
CA ASP A 29 -13.12 16.34 16.19
C ASP A 29 -12.79 16.99 14.83
N GLY A 30 -13.28 18.21 14.59
CA GLY A 30 -13.04 18.95 13.36
C GLY A 30 -11.61 19.49 13.23
N GLN A 31 -11.16 19.67 11.99
CA GLN A 31 -9.81 20.18 11.69
C GLN A 31 -9.86 21.64 11.23
N SER A 32 -9.02 22.49 11.83
CA SER A 32 -8.89 23.89 11.40
C SER A 32 -8.10 23.98 10.09
N CYS A 33 -8.69 24.61 9.07
CA CYS A 33 -8.01 24.86 7.81
C CYS A 33 -6.92 25.94 7.97
N PRO A 34 -5.66 25.70 7.53
CA PRO A 34 -4.61 26.71 7.62
C PRO A 34 -4.80 27.91 6.67
N ALA A 35 -5.62 27.75 5.62
CA ALA A 35 -5.86 28.78 4.62
C ALA A 35 -7.01 29.73 4.99
N CYS A 36 -8.15 29.19 5.46
CA CYS A 36 -9.34 29.99 5.77
C CYS A 36 -9.72 30.00 7.27
N GLN A 37 -8.98 29.28 8.12
CA GLN A 37 -9.19 29.17 9.57
C GLN A 37 -10.56 28.62 10.00
N ARG A 38 -11.34 28.09 9.05
CA ARG A 38 -12.61 27.40 9.34
C ARG A 38 -12.38 25.94 9.70
N ILE A 39 -13.25 25.42 10.57
CA ILE A 39 -13.22 24.03 11.02
C ILE A 39 -13.96 23.19 9.99
N SER A 40 -13.26 22.23 9.38
CA SER A 40 -13.84 21.25 8.47
C SER A 40 -14.09 19.92 9.20
N PRO A 41 -15.08 19.11 8.77
CA PRO A 41 -15.32 17.79 9.36
C PRO A 41 -14.07 16.89 9.32
N PRO A 42 -13.94 15.94 10.27
CA PRO A 42 -12.83 14.98 10.29
C PRO A 42 -12.81 14.10 9.04
N ALA A 43 -11.65 13.47 8.79
CA ALA A 43 -11.40 12.55 7.68
C ALA A 43 -11.51 13.14 6.25
N GLN A 44 -11.57 14.47 6.10
CA GLN A 44 -11.55 15.13 4.80
C GLN A 44 -10.12 15.54 4.40
N ALA A 45 -9.70 15.21 3.18
CA ALA A 45 -8.40 15.62 2.64
C ALA A 45 -8.35 17.10 2.24
N LEU A 46 -9.52 17.70 1.96
CA LEU A 46 -9.67 19.08 1.54
C LEU A 46 -10.66 19.81 2.44
N CYS A 47 -10.42 21.10 2.65
CA CYS A 47 -11.34 21.97 3.36
C CYS A 47 -12.67 22.05 2.62
N THR A 48 -13.75 21.75 3.33
CA THR A 48 -15.12 21.79 2.80
C THR A 48 -15.48 23.16 2.23
N PHE A 49 -14.89 24.23 2.77
CA PHE A 49 -15.21 25.62 2.41
C PHE A 49 -14.33 26.20 1.31
N CYS A 50 -13.01 26.04 1.41
CA CYS A 50 -12.06 26.69 0.49
C CYS A 50 -11.31 25.71 -0.42
N ARG A 51 -11.56 24.39 -0.26
CA ARG A 51 -10.88 23.30 -0.97
C ARG A 51 -9.36 23.28 -0.83
N ALA A 52 -8.79 24.05 0.09
CA ALA A 52 -7.38 23.95 0.44
C ALA A 52 -7.10 22.63 1.17
N PRO A 53 -5.93 22.01 0.99
CA PRO A 53 -5.58 20.76 1.66
C PRO A 53 -5.56 20.91 3.18
N LEU A 54 -6.14 19.94 3.89
CA LEU A 54 -6.14 19.89 5.36
C LEU A 54 -5.03 18.94 5.85
N PRO A 55 -4.44 19.21 7.02
CA PRO A 55 -3.52 18.28 7.68
C PRO A 55 -4.32 17.07 8.18
N PHE A 56 -4.30 15.96 7.43
CA PHE A 56 -5.00 14.73 7.79
C PHE A 56 -4.54 14.24 9.17
N LEU A 57 -5.49 13.84 10.03
CA LEU A 57 -5.21 13.23 11.33
C LEU A 57 -4.67 11.82 11.09
N THR A 58 -3.36 11.73 10.89
CA THR A 58 -2.61 10.52 11.18
C THR A 58 -2.44 10.42 12.69
N GLU A 59 -3.32 9.67 13.35
CA GLU A 59 -2.88 8.98 14.55
C GLU A 59 -1.65 8.15 14.17
N ALA A 60 -0.51 8.54 14.74
CA ALA A 60 0.85 8.13 14.37
C ALA A 60 1.26 8.58 12.96
N ALA A 61 1.44 9.89 12.77
CA ALA A 61 2.56 10.33 11.93
C ALA A 61 3.82 9.63 12.47
N PRO A 62 4.56 8.84 11.67
CA PRO A 62 5.89 8.44 12.08
C PRO A 62 6.68 9.73 12.33
N GLU A 63 7.34 9.85 13.49
CA GLU A 63 8.10 11.04 13.90
C GLU A 63 9.34 11.32 13.02
N SER A 64 9.37 10.82 11.79
CA SER A 64 10.44 11.02 10.85
C SER A 64 9.88 11.19 9.44
N GLU A 65 10.37 12.21 8.73
CA GLU A 65 10.41 12.32 7.26
C GLU A 65 11.17 11.13 6.68
N GLU A 66 10.56 9.98 6.81
CA GLU A 66 10.99 8.79 6.16
C GLU A 66 10.40 8.90 4.70
N LEU A 67 11.20 8.70 3.64
CA LEU A 67 10.97 8.63 2.17
C LEU A 67 10.67 7.21 1.56
N VAL A 68 9.45 6.67 1.32
CA VAL A 68 9.22 5.23 0.90
C VAL A 68 10.21 4.89 -0.19
N LEU A 69 11.17 4.06 0.16
CA LEU A 69 11.96 3.39 -0.84
C LEU A 69 10.98 2.41 -1.47
N ILE A 70 10.69 2.65 -2.75
CA ILE A 70 9.88 1.75 -3.55
C ILE A 70 10.76 0.56 -3.88
N PRO A 71 10.39 -0.67 -3.49
CA PRO A 71 11.16 -1.85 -3.86
C PRO A 71 11.32 -1.91 -5.38
N GLU A 72 12.54 -2.24 -5.85
CA GLU A 72 12.85 -2.35 -7.29
C GLU A 72 11.84 -3.25 -8.02
N PHE A 73 11.33 -4.27 -7.33
CA PHE A 73 10.28 -5.17 -7.80
C PHE A 73 9.03 -4.44 -8.34
N TYR A 74 8.60 -3.35 -7.68
CA TYR A 74 7.42 -2.58 -8.06
C TYR A 74 7.71 -1.32 -8.86
N GLN A 75 8.99 -0.98 -9.07
CA GLN A 75 9.38 0.27 -9.72
C GLN A 75 8.78 0.44 -11.14
N PRO A 76 8.71 -0.60 -12.00
CA PRO A 76 8.05 -0.49 -13.30
C PRO A 76 6.56 -0.17 -13.19
N LEU A 77 5.85 -0.84 -12.27
CA LEU A 77 4.43 -0.60 -12.02
C LEU A 77 4.19 0.82 -11.49
N PHE A 78 5.04 1.28 -10.56
CA PHE A 78 4.97 2.64 -10.03
C PHE A 78 5.09 3.69 -11.13
N GLN A 79 6.10 3.57 -11.98
CA GLN A 79 6.32 4.46 -13.12
C GLN A 79 5.12 4.43 -14.08
N ALA A 80 4.56 3.26 -14.33
CA ALA A 80 3.38 3.10 -15.15
C ALA A 80 2.14 3.76 -14.53
N CYS A 81 1.92 3.63 -13.21
CA CYS A 81 0.82 4.30 -12.51
C CYS A 81 0.89 5.82 -12.66
N HIS A 82 2.09 6.40 -12.55
CA HIS A 82 2.30 7.83 -12.81
C HIS A 82 2.07 8.19 -14.28
N ALA A 83 2.64 7.42 -15.20
CA ALA A 83 2.53 7.69 -16.62
C ALA A 83 1.06 7.62 -17.10
N VAL A 84 0.27 6.67 -16.60
CA VAL A 84 -1.13 6.53 -16.99
C VAL A 84 -2.01 7.62 -16.38
N ALA A 85 -1.75 8.02 -15.12
CA ALA A 85 -2.43 9.16 -14.50
C ALA A 85 -2.16 10.49 -15.22
N GLU A 86 -0.95 10.65 -15.77
CA GLU A 86 -0.55 11.81 -16.59
C GLU A 86 -0.94 11.67 -18.07
N LYS A 87 -1.66 10.61 -18.45
CA LYS A 87 -2.07 10.30 -19.82
C LYS A 87 -0.92 10.18 -20.82
N LYS A 88 0.26 9.77 -20.35
CA LYS A 88 1.46 9.51 -21.15
C LYS A 88 1.48 8.11 -21.77
N ILE A 89 0.73 7.17 -21.18
CA ILE A 89 0.48 5.82 -21.69
C ILE A 89 -1.02 5.51 -21.58
N THR A 90 -1.50 4.50 -22.30
CA THR A 90 -2.90 4.07 -22.21
C THR A 90 -3.15 3.16 -21.00
N PRO A 91 -4.41 3.02 -20.55
CA PRO A 91 -4.78 2.03 -19.53
C PRO A 91 -4.37 0.59 -19.89
N GLU A 92 -4.41 0.21 -21.16
CA GLU A 92 -3.96 -1.12 -21.63
C GLU A 92 -2.43 -1.28 -21.58
N GLU A 93 -1.67 -0.22 -21.83
CA GLU A 93 -0.21 -0.27 -21.67
C GLU A 93 0.17 -0.38 -20.18
N TRP A 94 -0.58 0.31 -19.32
CA TRP A 94 -0.43 0.19 -17.87
C TRP A 94 -0.81 -1.20 -17.35
N SER A 95 -1.91 -1.79 -17.85
CA SER A 95 -2.41 -3.09 -17.37
C SER A 95 -1.40 -4.21 -17.58
N GLN A 96 -0.54 -4.11 -18.60
CA GLN A 96 0.56 -5.06 -18.82
C GLN A 96 1.59 -5.04 -17.69
N GLN A 97 1.90 -3.87 -17.13
CA GLN A 97 2.82 -3.75 -16.00
C GLN A 97 2.17 -4.26 -14.71
N TRP A 98 0.88 -3.96 -14.53
CA TRP A 98 0.08 -4.47 -13.42
C TRP A 98 0.01 -6.00 -13.44
N GLU A 99 -0.33 -6.61 -14.58
CA GLU A 99 -0.46 -8.06 -14.73
C GLU A 99 0.88 -8.77 -14.47
N ALA A 100 1.99 -8.19 -14.94
CA ALA A 100 3.32 -8.72 -14.68
C ALA A 100 3.66 -8.78 -13.18
N VAL A 101 3.16 -7.83 -12.38
CA VAL A 101 3.35 -7.85 -10.92
C VAL A 101 2.43 -8.86 -10.26
N VAL A 102 1.15 -8.93 -10.66
CA VAL A 102 0.18 -9.92 -10.18
C VAL A 102 0.72 -11.34 -10.36
N GLN A 103 1.11 -11.70 -11.59
CA GLN A 103 1.62 -13.03 -11.92
C GLN A 103 2.87 -13.40 -11.10
N ARG A 104 3.74 -12.42 -10.82
CA ARG A 104 4.93 -12.66 -10.00
C ARG A 104 4.59 -12.91 -8.53
N LEU A 105 3.63 -12.17 -7.97
CA LEU A 105 3.17 -12.37 -6.60
C LEU A 105 2.49 -13.73 -6.44
N GLU A 106 1.62 -14.10 -7.38
CA GLU A 106 0.98 -15.42 -7.41
C GLU A 106 2.02 -16.55 -7.48
N ALA A 107 3.01 -16.43 -8.37
CA ALA A 107 4.08 -17.41 -8.48
C ALA A 107 4.94 -17.50 -7.21
N MET A 108 5.17 -16.38 -6.52
CA MET A 108 5.86 -16.39 -5.22
C MET A 108 5.03 -17.10 -4.15
N ALA A 109 3.72 -16.84 -4.07
CA ALA A 109 2.84 -17.51 -3.12
C ALA A 109 2.82 -19.03 -3.36
N GLU A 110 2.66 -19.45 -4.62
CA GLU A 110 2.68 -20.87 -4.99
C GLU A 110 4.02 -21.51 -4.62
N GLY A 111 5.15 -20.86 -4.93
CA GLY A 111 6.48 -21.36 -4.60
C GLY A 111 6.71 -21.52 -3.09
N ILE A 112 6.19 -20.59 -2.27
CA ILE A 112 6.28 -20.68 -0.82
C ILE A 112 5.42 -21.84 -0.30
N ASP A 113 4.18 -21.96 -0.75
CA ASP A 113 3.27 -23.03 -0.33
C ASP A 113 3.86 -24.42 -0.68
N GLN A 114 4.34 -24.60 -1.90
CA GLN A 114 5.01 -25.84 -2.32
C GLN A 114 6.23 -26.17 -1.45
N ASN A 115 7.04 -25.17 -1.10
CA ASN A 115 8.21 -25.36 -0.23
C ASN A 115 7.81 -25.79 1.18
N VAL A 116 6.76 -25.18 1.74
CA VAL A 116 6.20 -25.53 3.05
C VAL A 116 5.69 -26.97 3.07
N GLN A 117 4.95 -27.39 2.04
CA GLN A 117 4.40 -28.74 1.93
C GLN A 117 5.51 -29.81 1.85
N ARG A 118 6.65 -29.49 1.22
CA ARG A 118 7.79 -30.40 1.07
C ARG A 118 8.65 -30.51 2.34
N LEU A 119 8.43 -29.69 3.37
CA LEU A 119 9.22 -29.74 4.59
C LEU A 119 9.03 -31.08 5.32
N PRO A 120 10.14 -31.79 5.67
CA PRO A 120 10.05 -33.04 6.41
C PRO A 120 9.32 -32.84 7.74
N PRO A 121 8.42 -33.74 8.15
CA PRO A 121 7.64 -33.59 9.38
C PRO A 121 8.50 -33.52 10.65
N LYS A 122 9.73 -34.04 10.61
CA LYS A 122 10.72 -34.00 11.69
C LYS A 122 11.84 -32.98 11.48
N ALA A 123 11.68 -32.04 10.54
CA ALA A 123 12.67 -31.00 10.32
C ALA A 123 12.84 -30.13 11.58
N PRO A 124 14.08 -29.80 11.97
CA PRO A 124 14.31 -28.81 13.02
C PRO A 124 13.57 -27.51 12.67
N GLN A 125 12.95 -26.88 13.66
CA GLN A 125 12.24 -25.61 13.50
C GLN A 125 11.08 -25.61 12.48
N ARG A 126 10.56 -26.78 12.07
CA ARG A 126 9.46 -26.88 11.08
C ARG A 126 8.28 -25.96 11.41
N LEU A 127 7.80 -25.99 12.65
CA LEU A 127 6.64 -25.18 13.07
C LEU A 127 6.90 -23.68 12.89
N TYR A 128 8.11 -23.23 13.24
CA TYR A 128 8.53 -21.84 13.10
C TYR A 128 8.64 -21.43 11.61
N ILE A 129 9.22 -22.28 10.76
CA ILE A 129 9.30 -22.02 9.32
C ILE A 129 7.90 -21.96 8.69
N VAL A 130 7.00 -22.86 9.09
CA VAL A 130 5.60 -22.86 8.62
C VAL A 130 4.90 -21.57 9.03
N GLU A 131 5.03 -21.14 10.30
CA GLU A 131 4.43 -19.90 10.80
C GLU A 131 4.91 -18.66 10.04
N LEU A 132 6.22 -18.55 9.81
CA LEU A 132 6.78 -17.44 9.03
C LEU A 132 6.31 -17.46 7.58
N ALA A 133 6.27 -18.64 6.95
CA ALA A 133 5.76 -18.78 5.59
C ALA A 133 4.27 -18.40 5.50
N THR A 134 3.45 -18.77 6.48
CA THR A 134 2.05 -18.33 6.56
C THR A 134 1.92 -16.82 6.67
N ARG A 135 2.78 -16.15 7.47
CA ARG A 135 2.81 -14.68 7.55
C ARG A 135 3.20 -14.04 6.21
N VAL A 136 4.16 -14.62 5.48
CA VAL A 136 4.54 -14.13 4.15
C VAL A 136 3.37 -14.31 3.16
N LEU A 137 2.71 -15.47 3.15
CA LEU A 137 1.57 -15.73 2.27
C LEU A 137 0.41 -14.76 2.52
N ALA A 138 0.08 -14.48 3.78
CA ALA A 138 -0.94 -13.49 4.13
C ALA A 138 -0.58 -12.09 3.61
N GLY A 139 0.69 -11.68 3.73
CA GLY A 139 1.14 -10.41 3.15
C GLY A 139 1.08 -10.37 1.62
N ILE A 140 1.32 -11.50 0.94
CA ILE A 140 1.15 -11.58 -0.53
C ILE A 140 -0.32 -11.45 -0.91
N GLU A 141 -1.23 -12.06 -0.15
CA GLU A 141 -2.67 -11.91 -0.35
C GLU A 141 -3.13 -10.45 -0.20
N GLU A 142 -2.64 -9.74 0.83
CA GLU A 142 -2.90 -8.30 1.01
C GLU A 142 -2.34 -7.47 -0.17
N ALA A 143 -1.17 -7.84 -0.70
CA ALA A 143 -0.57 -7.19 -1.86
C ALA A 143 -1.40 -7.41 -3.14
N LEU A 144 -1.97 -8.60 -3.33
CA LEU A 144 -2.87 -8.90 -4.46
C LEU A 144 -4.18 -8.10 -4.35
N GLN A 145 -4.78 -8.02 -3.16
CA GLN A 145 -5.97 -7.17 -2.94
C GLN A 145 -5.70 -5.68 -3.21
N ALA A 146 -4.49 -5.22 -2.94
CA ALA A 146 -4.06 -3.87 -3.28
C ALA A 146 -3.98 -3.66 -4.81
N LEU A 147 -3.49 -4.65 -5.54
CA LEU A 147 -3.47 -4.64 -7.00
C LEU A 147 -4.89 -4.69 -7.59
N ASP A 148 -5.82 -5.43 -6.99
CA ASP A 148 -7.24 -5.40 -7.36
C ASP A 148 -7.84 -3.99 -7.18
N THR A 149 -7.44 -3.30 -6.11
CA THR A 149 -7.85 -1.90 -5.90
C THR A 149 -7.31 -0.98 -7.00
N MET A 150 -6.09 -1.20 -7.49
CA MET A 150 -5.58 -0.46 -8.64
C MET A 150 -6.34 -0.78 -9.93
N ALA A 151 -6.74 -2.04 -10.13
CA ALA A 151 -7.44 -2.50 -11.32
C ALA A 151 -8.77 -1.78 -11.57
N LEU A 152 -9.39 -1.22 -10.53
CA LEU A 152 -10.54 -0.32 -10.65
C LEU A 152 -10.30 0.86 -11.59
N PHE A 153 -9.03 1.24 -11.81
CA PHE A 153 -8.65 2.29 -12.77
C PHE A 153 -9.09 1.94 -14.20
N LEU A 154 -9.12 0.66 -14.57
CA LEU A 154 -9.57 0.21 -15.89
C LEU A 154 -11.06 0.45 -16.11
N GLU A 155 -11.84 0.49 -15.03
CA GLU A 155 -13.30 0.64 -15.10
C GLU A 155 -13.73 2.10 -15.08
N ASN A 156 -12.98 2.95 -14.37
CA ASN A 156 -13.45 4.29 -14.02
C ASN A 156 -12.43 5.41 -14.28
N GLU A 157 -11.19 5.09 -14.63
CA GLU A 157 -10.08 6.02 -14.92
C GLU A 157 -9.81 7.06 -13.80
N HIS A 158 -10.25 6.81 -12.56
CA HIS A 158 -9.98 7.69 -11.43
C HIS A 158 -8.59 7.39 -10.85
N PRO A 159 -7.63 8.33 -10.90
CA PRO A 159 -6.26 8.08 -10.42
C PRO A 159 -6.18 7.83 -8.91
N GLU A 160 -7.23 8.12 -8.15
CA GLU A 160 -7.31 7.84 -6.71
C GLU A 160 -7.19 6.34 -6.39
N CYS A 161 -7.69 5.44 -7.25
CA CYS A 161 -7.58 4.00 -7.02
C CYS A 161 -6.15 3.48 -7.24
N LEU A 162 -5.38 4.11 -8.14
CA LEU A 162 -3.94 3.84 -8.30
C LEU A 162 -3.18 4.21 -7.02
N ASN A 163 -3.43 5.38 -6.46
CA ASN A 163 -2.80 5.84 -5.22
C ASN A 163 -3.20 5.00 -4.01
N ARG A 164 -4.50 4.70 -3.87
CA ARG A 164 -5.00 3.85 -2.78
C ARG A 164 -4.41 2.45 -2.85
N GLY A 165 -4.48 1.81 -4.02
CA GLY A 165 -3.89 0.50 -4.24
C GLY A 165 -2.39 0.53 -3.98
N TRP A 166 -1.69 1.61 -4.33
CA TRP A 166 -0.26 1.75 -4.05
C TRP A 166 0.04 1.79 -2.56
N MET A 167 -0.70 2.57 -1.78
CA MET A 167 -0.55 2.61 -0.32
C MET A 167 -0.89 1.26 0.34
N GLN A 168 -1.88 0.52 -0.16
CA GLN A 168 -2.16 -0.82 0.36
C GLN A 168 -1.03 -1.80 0.01
N LEU A 169 -0.53 -1.72 -1.23
CA LEU A 169 0.49 -2.62 -1.76
C LEU A 169 1.79 -2.51 -0.98
N VAL A 170 2.25 -1.29 -0.76
CA VAL A 170 3.52 -1.11 -0.07
C VAL A 170 3.34 -1.50 1.42
N ALA A 171 2.14 -1.35 2.03
CA ALA A 171 1.91 -1.70 3.44
C ALA A 171 1.96 -3.22 3.64
N ALA A 172 1.29 -3.95 2.74
CA ALA A 172 1.37 -5.41 2.63
C ALA A 172 2.82 -5.88 2.44
N THR A 173 3.58 -5.16 1.62
CA THR A 173 4.99 -5.45 1.38
C THR A 173 5.84 -5.34 2.64
N GLY A 174 5.61 -4.33 3.48
CA GLY A 174 6.29 -4.21 4.79
C GLY A 174 6.00 -5.38 5.75
N GLY A 175 4.84 -6.03 5.63
CA GLY A 175 4.53 -7.31 6.30
C GLY A 175 5.39 -8.46 5.76
N ILE A 176 5.45 -8.57 4.43
CA ILE A 176 6.23 -9.61 3.71
C ILE A 176 7.72 -9.55 4.09
N GLN A 177 8.37 -8.38 4.03
CA GLN A 177 9.82 -8.36 4.30
C GLN A 177 10.18 -8.60 5.75
N ARG A 178 9.35 -8.21 6.72
CA ARG A 178 9.62 -8.55 8.13
C ARG A 178 9.63 -10.05 8.33
N ALA A 179 8.60 -10.74 7.84
CA ALA A 179 8.52 -12.19 7.93
C ALA A 179 9.63 -12.89 7.12
N ALA A 180 9.98 -12.36 5.93
CA ALA A 180 11.08 -12.90 5.12
C ALA A 180 12.46 -12.69 5.77
N ALA A 181 12.69 -11.55 6.44
CA ALA A 181 13.91 -11.27 7.20
C ALA A 181 14.08 -12.24 8.37
N GLU A 182 13.01 -12.44 9.15
CA GLU A 182 12.97 -13.40 10.26
C GLU A 182 13.27 -14.83 9.77
N LEU A 183 12.74 -15.21 8.60
CA LEU A 183 12.99 -16.51 7.99
C LEU A 183 14.45 -16.65 7.52
N ALA A 184 15.02 -15.62 6.90
CA ALA A 184 16.42 -15.62 6.48
C ALA A 184 17.38 -15.74 7.66
N ALA A 185 17.10 -15.03 8.77
CA ALA A 185 17.91 -15.06 9.99
C ALA A 185 17.86 -16.41 10.73
N SER A 186 16.82 -17.23 10.50
CA SER A 186 16.69 -18.56 11.12
C SER A 186 17.46 -19.68 10.41
N ARG A 187 18.12 -19.40 9.27
CA ARG A 187 18.97 -20.38 8.60
C ARG A 187 20.31 -20.50 9.34
N PRO A 188 20.74 -21.72 9.72
CA PRO A 188 22.02 -21.95 10.39
C PRO A 188 23.23 -21.72 9.47
#